data_AF-A0A6M1LU48-F1
#
_entry.id   AF-A0A6M1LU48-F1
#
_cell.length_a   1.000
_cell.length_b   1.000
_cell.length_c   1.000
_cell.angle_alpha   90.00
_cell.angle_beta   90.00
_cell.angle_gamma   90.00
#
_symmetry.space_group_name_H-M   'P 1'
#
loop_
_entity.id
_entity.type
_entity.pdbx_description
1 polymer ?
#
loop_
_entity_poly.entity_id
_entity_poly.type
_entity_poly.pdbx_seq_one_letter_code
_entity_poly.pdbx_strand_id
1 'polypeptide(L)'
;MPELLVVQTREYRLHRMEVFDRGKAGFTVLIHPPANRGQTREMVREHPGETLGEMLNRAKAEIDVVMGPKRPPPPRGYARRD
;
A
#
# COMPACT_ATOMS: atom_id res chain seq x y z
N MET A 1 8.98 25.33 -9.26
CA MET A 1 9.03 24.23 -8.26
C MET A 1 8.55 22.97 -8.98
N PRO A 2 9.21 21.81 -8.88
CA PRO A 2 8.65 20.60 -9.49
C PRO A 2 7.36 20.25 -8.75
N GLU A 3 6.23 20.44 -9.43
CA GLU A 3 4.91 20.10 -8.90
C GLU A 3 4.83 18.58 -8.75
N LEU A 4 4.50 18.12 -7.55
CA LEU A 4 4.29 16.70 -7.28
C LEU A 4 3.05 16.24 -8.06
N LEU A 5 3.24 15.53 -9.16
CA LEU A 5 2.13 14.93 -9.89
C LEU A 5 1.71 13.65 -9.14
N VAL A 6 0.49 13.63 -8.60
CA VAL A 6 -0.13 12.37 -8.17
C VAL A 6 -0.40 11.57 -9.42
N VAL A 7 0.33 10.46 -9.61
CA VAL A 7 0.22 9.64 -10.82
C VAL A 7 -0.76 8.50 -10.62
N GLN A 8 -0.89 8.01 -9.39
CA GLN A 8 -1.74 6.85 -9.12
C GLN A 8 -2.21 6.80 -7.67
N THR A 9 -3.48 6.43 -7.47
CA THR A 9 -4.02 6.03 -6.17
C THR A 9 -4.44 4.57 -6.24
N ARG A 10 -4.11 3.78 -5.20
CA ARG A 10 -4.44 2.36 -5.12
C ARG A 10 -4.92 2.01 -3.72
N GLU A 11 -5.86 1.08 -3.59
CA GLU A 11 -6.30 0.58 -2.29
C GLU A 11 -5.76 -0.81 -2.02
N TYR A 12 -5.32 -1.07 -0.78
CA TYR A 12 -4.85 -2.37 -0.33
C TYR A 12 -5.17 -2.61 1.15
N ARG A 13 -5.96 -3.65 1.47
CA ARG A 13 -6.36 -4.01 2.84
C ARG A 13 -6.82 -2.80 3.67
N LEU A 14 -7.73 -1.99 3.09
CA LEU A 14 -8.30 -0.75 3.66
C LEU A 14 -7.32 0.43 3.79
N HIS A 15 -6.07 0.28 3.33
CA HIS A 15 -5.12 1.37 3.21
C HIS A 15 -5.22 1.98 1.82
N ARG A 16 -5.03 3.30 1.73
CA ARG A 16 -4.91 4.01 0.46
C ARG A 16 -3.43 4.31 0.22
N MET A 17 -2.92 3.96 -0.95
CA MET A 17 -1.57 4.26 -1.39
C MET A 17 -1.63 5.31 -2.47
N GLU A 18 -0.81 6.35 -2.36
CA GLU A 18 -0.66 7.39 -3.36
C GLU A 18 0.76 7.39 -3.89
N VAL A 19 0.90 7.38 -5.22
CA VAL A 19 2.19 7.41 -5.89
C VAL A 19 2.38 8.79 -6.50
N PHE A 20 3.49 9.42 -6.13
CA PHE A 20 3.93 10.71 -6.64
C PHE A 20 5.17 10.50 -7.50
N ASP A 21 5.15 11.04 -8.71
CA ASP A 21 6.33 11.10 -9.57
C ASP A 21 7.04 12.44 -9.38
N ARG A 22 8.32 12.38 -8.99
CA ARG A 22 9.20 13.54 -8.82
C ARG A 22 10.19 13.67 -9.99
N GLY A 23 9.92 13.02 -11.12
CA GLY A 23 10.75 13.01 -12.31
C GLY A 23 12.14 12.41 -12.03
N LYS A 24 13.19 13.22 -12.20
CA LYS A 24 14.59 12.78 -11.97
C LYS A 24 14.87 12.35 -10.53
N ALA A 25 14.09 12.82 -9.56
CA ALA A 25 14.22 12.41 -8.16
C ALA A 25 13.56 11.05 -7.86
N GLY A 26 12.86 10.45 -8.84
CA GLY A 26 12.20 9.15 -8.71
C GLY A 26 10.78 9.25 -8.18
N PHE A 27 10.31 8.17 -7.56
CA PHE A 27 8.94 8.05 -7.06
C PHE A 27 8.88 8.11 -5.54
N THR A 28 7.76 8.61 -5.03
CA THR A 28 7.41 8.57 -3.61
C THR A 28 6.07 7.86 -3.46
N VAL A 29 5.96 6.96 -2.49
CA VAL A 29 4.70 6.29 -2.17
C VAL A 29 4.24 6.75 -0.79
N LEU A 30 3.06 7.35 -0.69
CA LEU A 30 2.41 7.64 0.58
C LEU A 30 1.43 6.52 0.92
N ILE A 31 1.52 6.00 2.14
CA ILE A 31 0.61 4.99 2.68
C ILE A 31 -0.29 5.66 3.70
N HIS A 32 -1.57 5.77 3.37
CA HIS A 32 -2.61 6.28 4.23
C HIS A 32 -3.30 5.11 4.94
N PRO A 33 -3.14 4.98 6.27
CA PRO A 33 -3.88 3.99 7.03
C PRO A 33 -5.38 4.32 7.07
N PRO A 34 -6.25 3.32 7.30
CA PRO A 34 -7.66 3.57 7.53
C PRO A 34 -7.86 4.43 8.78
N ALA A 35 -8.99 5.15 8.82
CA ALA A 35 -9.38 5.97 9.96
C ALA A 35 -9.20 5.20 11.28
N ASN A 36 -8.50 5.81 12.23
CA ASN A 36 -8.13 5.27 13.55
C ASN A 36 -6.97 4.26 13.61
N ARG A 37 -6.23 4.01 12.52
CA ARG A 37 -5.18 2.98 12.51
C ARG A 37 -3.74 3.49 12.29
N GLY A 38 -3.51 4.80 12.39
CA GLY A 38 -2.15 5.37 12.40
C GLY A 38 -2.02 6.70 11.66
N GLN A 39 -0.79 7.11 11.42
CA GLN A 39 -0.43 8.29 10.62
C GLN A 39 -0.06 7.89 9.19
N THR A 40 -0.30 8.78 8.24
CA THR A 40 0.19 8.62 6.87
C THR A 40 1.71 8.50 6.87
N ARG A 41 2.22 7.51 6.16
CA ARG A 41 3.66 7.24 6.07
C ARG A 41 4.18 7.51 4.68
N GLU A 42 5.29 8.23 4.59
CA GLU A 42 6.03 8.43 3.35
C GLU A 42 7.07 7.33 3.16
N MET A 43 7.05 6.71 1.98
CA MET A 43 8.02 5.72 1.54
C MET A 43 8.81 6.29 0.36
N VAL A 44 10.10 6.51 0.61
CA VAL A 44 11.08 6.89 -0.40
C VAL A 44 11.88 5.68 -0.84
N ARG A 45 12.62 5.85 -1.94
CA ARG A 45 13.52 4.81 -2.44
C ARG A 45 14.60 4.49 -1.42
N GLU A 46 14.86 3.21 -1.19
CA GLU A 46 15.95 2.75 -0.33
C GLU A 46 17.30 2.72 -1.05
N HIS A 47 17.31 2.36 -2.33
CA HIS A 47 18.54 2.28 -3.12
C HIS A 47 18.40 2.87 -4.54
N PRO A 48 19.51 3.42 -5.09
CA PRO A 48 19.54 3.92 -6.46
C PRO A 48 19.42 2.75 -7.44
N GLY A 49 18.21 2.48 -7.88
CA GLY A 49 17.86 1.35 -8.74
C GLY A 49 16.49 0.74 -8.39
N GLU A 50 15.98 0.98 -7.18
CA GLU A 50 14.67 0.47 -6.75
C GLU A 50 13.59 0.98 -7.71
N THR A 51 12.83 0.03 -8.24
CA THR A 51 11.73 0.27 -9.17
C THR A 51 10.46 0.63 -8.41
N LEU A 52 9.50 1.27 -9.09
CA LEU A 52 8.18 1.53 -8.50
C LEU A 52 7.48 0.23 -8.05
N GLY A 53 7.66 -0.87 -8.79
CA GLY A 53 7.09 -2.18 -8.44
C GLY A 53 7.63 -2.72 -7.12
N GLU A 54 8.93 -2.61 -6.89
CA GLU A 54 9.57 -3.00 -5.63
C GLU A 54 9.08 -2.15 -4.47
N MET A 55 9.01 -0.83 -4.64
CA MET A 55 8.47 0.07 -3.62
C MET A 55 7.03 -0.29 -3.24
N LEU A 56 6.18 -0.58 -4.23
CA LEU A 56 4.78 -0.97 -3.98
C LEU A 56 4.68 -2.33 -3.28
N ASN A 57 5.58 -3.27 -3.58
CA ASN A 57 5.63 -4.56 -2.89
C ASN A 57 6.08 -4.40 -1.43
N ARG A 58 7.07 -3.54 -1.18
CA ARG A 58 7.50 -3.18 0.18
C ARG A 58 6.39 -2.48 0.97
N ALA A 59 5.68 -1.55 0.35
CA ALA A 59 4.50 -0.90 0.94
C ALA A 59 3.42 -1.92 1.35
N LYS A 60 3.12 -2.89 0.50
CA LYS A 60 2.17 -3.97 0.83
C LYS A 60 2.67 -4.85 1.97
N ALA A 61 3.95 -5.20 1.97
CA ALA A 61 4.55 -6.01 3.04
C ALA A 61 4.45 -5.30 4.39
N GLU A 62 4.71 -3.98 4.46
CA GLU A 62 4.51 -3.20 5.69
C GLU A 62 3.05 -3.19 6.13
N ILE A 63 2.11 -2.98 5.20
CA ILE A 63 0.67 -3.05 5.50
C ILE A 63 0.29 -4.44 6.03
N ASP A 64 0.84 -5.50 5.45
CA ASP A 64 0.56 -6.87 5.86
C ASP A 64 1.09 -7.19 7.27
N VAL A 65 2.24 -6.63 7.66
CA VAL A 65 2.76 -6.71 9.03
C VAL A 65 1.80 -6.02 10.01
N VAL A 66 1.33 -4.81 9.68
CA VAL A 66 0.39 -4.06 10.53
C VAL A 66 -0.97 -4.74 10.64
N MET A 67 -1.47 -5.29 9.53
CA MET A 67 -2.77 -5.95 9.46
C MET A 67 -2.77 -7.36 10.04
N GLY A 68 -1.59 -7.95 10.19
CA GLY A 68 -1.42 -9.35 10.57
C GLY A 68 -1.90 -10.32 9.49
N PRO A 69 -1.79 -11.64 9.78
CA PRO A 69 -2.18 -12.68 8.84
C PRO A 69 -3.64 -12.50 8.41
N LYS A 70 -3.89 -12.59 7.10
CA LYS A 70 -5.25 -12.57 6.57
C LYS A 70 -6.00 -13.76 7.17
N ARG A 71 -6.98 -13.47 8.03
CA ARG A 71 -7.82 -14.53 8.61
C ARG A 71 -8.40 -15.36 7.46
N PRO A 72 -8.34 -16.70 7.54
CA PRO A 72 -8.96 -17.53 6.51
C PRO A 72 -10.44 -17.14 6.39
N PRO A 73 -11.01 -17.15 5.17
CA PRO A 73 -12.43 -16.91 5.01
C PRO A 73 -13.19 -17.91 5.88
N PRO A 74 -14.29 -17.50 6.55
CA PRO A 74 -15.08 -18.44 7.33
C PRO A 74 -15.49 -19.58 6.40
N PRO A 75 -15.42 -20.85 6.85
CA PRO A 75 -15.91 -21.95 6.05
C PRO A 75 -17.36 -21.63 5.71
N ARG A 76 -17.65 -21.41 4.42
CA ARG A 76 -19.03 -21.43 3.92
C ARG A 76 -19.50 -22.86 4.16
N GLY A 77 -20.11 -23.10 5.32
CA GLY A 77 -20.89 -24.29 5.56
C GLY A 77 -21.95 -24.32 4.49
N TYR A 78 -21.75 -25.18 3.49
CA TYR A 78 -22.85 -25.61 2.64
C TYR A 78 -23.83 -26.29 3.59
N ALA A 79 -24.82 -25.53 4.07
CA ALA A 79 -26.01 -26.11 4.65
C ALA A 79 -26.66 -26.92 3.53
N ARG A 80 -26.34 -28.22 3.46
CA ARG A 80 -27.22 -29.19 2.83
C ARG A 80 -28.52 -29.12 3.63
N ARG A 81 -29.51 -28.45 3.04
CA ARG A 81 -30.91 -28.65 3.41
C ARG A 81 -31.30 -29.97 2.76
N ASP A 82 -31.37 -31.02 3.57
CA ASP A 82 -32.29 -32.13 3.34
C ASP A 82 -33.72 -31.65 3.67
#